data_AF-A0A7K2WYG5-F1
#
_entry.id   AF-A0A7K2WYG5-F1
#
_cell.length_a   1.000
_cell.length_b   1.000
_cell.length_c   1.000
_cell.angle_alpha   90.00
_cell.angle_beta   90.00
_cell.angle_gamma   90.00
#
_symmetry.space_group_name_H-M   'P 1'
#
loop_
_entity.id
_entity.type
_entity.pdbx_description
1 polymer ?
#
loop_
_entity_poly.entity_id
_entity_poly.type
_entity_poly.pdbx_seq_one_letter_code
_entity_poly.pdbx_strand_id
1 'polypeptide(L)'
;AAGLVTVALALHVPVPAMHVAIAYLAASVAAAAVPTPGGIGSVDAALVVALVTAGASVAVATSAVLGFRIITVWLPLVPGALVLGHLVRRKVV
;
A
#
# COMPACT_ATOMS: atom_id res chain seq x y z
N ALA A 1 1.07 6.63 -6.00
CA ALA A 1 0.98 5.98 -7.33
C ALA A 1 2.28 5.28 -7.74
N ALA A 2 3.42 5.98 -7.86
CA ALA A 2 4.68 5.40 -8.37
C ALA A 2 5.08 4.06 -7.72
N GLY A 3 5.05 3.98 -6.39
CA GLY A 3 5.38 2.72 -5.68
C GLY A 3 4.44 1.55 -5.97
N LEU A 4 3.15 1.79 -6.24
CA LEU A 4 2.23 0.73 -6.64
C LEU A 4 2.48 0.31 -8.09
N VAL A 5 2.75 1.28 -8.98
CA VAL A 5 3.09 1.03 -10.39
C VAL A 5 4.37 0.20 -10.50
N THR A 6 5.43 0.53 -9.75
CA THR A 6 6.67 -0.24 -9.78
C THR A 6 6.48 -1.69 -9.32
N VAL A 7 5.71 -1.91 -8.25
CA VAL A 7 5.37 -3.27 -7.79
C VAL A 7 4.50 -4.01 -8.81
N ALA A 8 3.51 -3.33 -9.40
CA ALA A 8 2.65 -3.93 -10.42
C ALA A 8 3.45 -4.36 -11.66
N LEU A 9 4.41 -3.55 -12.09
CA LEU A 9 5.33 -3.90 -13.17
C LEU A 9 6.22 -5.08 -12.77
N ALA A 10 6.78 -5.09 -11.55
CA ALA A 10 7.63 -6.19 -11.07
C ALA A 10 6.88 -7.53 -10.99
N LEU A 11 5.60 -7.50 -10.63
CA LEU A 11 4.73 -8.68 -10.56
C LEU A 11 4.06 -9.03 -11.90
N HIS A 12 4.38 -8.32 -12.99
CA HIS A 12 3.78 -8.53 -14.30
C HIS A 12 2.24 -8.51 -14.26
N VAL A 13 1.66 -7.59 -13.48
CA VAL A 13 0.21 -7.42 -13.38
C VAL A 13 -0.33 -7.09 -14.78
N PRO A 14 -1.40 -7.76 -15.27
CA PRO A 14 -1.92 -7.57 -16.63
C PRO A 14 -2.77 -6.30 -16.76
N VAL A 15 -2.35 -5.21 -16.13
CA VAL A 15 -3.03 -3.91 -16.12
C VAL A 15 -2.02 -2.83 -16.54
N PRO A 16 -2.33 -1.98 -17.53
CA PRO A 16 -1.40 -0.93 -17.96
C PRO A 16 -1.03 0.02 -16.80
N ALA A 17 0.23 0.48 -16.75
CA ALA A 17 0.74 1.32 -15.67
C ALA A 17 -0.11 2.57 -15.38
N MET A 18 -0.66 3.20 -16.42
CA MET A 18 -1.56 4.34 -16.28
C MET A 18 -2.87 3.97 -15.56
N HIS A 19 -3.43 2.80 -15.86
CA HIS A 19 -4.65 2.31 -15.20
C HIS A 19 -4.37 1.97 -13.73
N VAL A 20 -3.18 1.43 -13.41
CA VAL A 20 -2.74 1.22 -12.02
C VAL A 20 -2.62 2.56 -11.28
N ALA A 21 -2.09 3.61 -11.92
CA ALA A 21 -2.00 4.94 -11.33
C ALA A 21 -3.38 5.56 -11.08
N ILE A 22 -4.31 5.44 -12.02
CA ILE A 22 -5.70 5.90 -11.86
C ILE A 22 -6.42 5.10 -10.77
N ALA A 23 -6.27 3.77 -10.76
CA ALA A 23 -6.82 2.89 -9.72
C ALA A 23 -6.32 3.28 -8.33
N TYR A 24 -5.03 3.62 -8.19
CA TYR A 24 -4.46 4.14 -6.94
C TYR A 24 -5.15 5.43 -6.49
N LEU A 25 -5.36 6.38 -7.40
CA LEU A 25 -6.01 7.66 -7.08
C LEU A 25 -7.48 7.44 -6.67
N ALA A 26 -8.22 6.65 -7.43
CA ALA A 26 -9.62 6.33 -7.13
C ALA A 26 -9.75 5.60 -5.77
N ALA A 27 -8.91 4.60 -5.53
CA ALA A 27 -8.87 3.89 -4.26
C ALA A 27 -8.48 4.80 -3.09
N SER A 28 -7.56 5.75 -3.29
CA SER A 28 -7.15 6.70 -2.25
C SER A 28 -8.32 7.61 -1.84
N VAL A 29 -9.09 8.10 -2.82
CA VAL A 29 -10.30 8.89 -2.56
C VAL A 29 -11.34 8.06 -1.82
N ALA A 30 -11.58 6.81 -2.24
CA ALA A 30 -12.53 5.93 -1.58
C ALA A 30 -12.11 5.59 -0.13
N ALA A 31 -10.83 5.28 0.08
CA ALA A 31 -10.30 4.91 1.40
C ALA A 31 -10.33 6.07 2.39
N ALA A 32 -10.25 7.33 1.91
CA ALA A 32 -10.32 8.52 2.75
C ALA A 32 -11.66 8.69 3.48
N ALA A 33 -12.72 8.02 3.02
CA ALA A 33 -14.02 8.01 3.70
C ALA A 33 -13.99 7.28 5.06
N VAL A 34 -12.98 6.43 5.30
CA VAL A 34 -12.84 5.68 6.55
C VAL A 34 -11.62 6.22 7.31
N PRO A 35 -11.79 6.87 8.48
CA PRO A 35 -10.68 7.42 9.25
C PRO A 35 -9.92 6.32 9.99
N THR A 36 -9.03 5.61 9.29
CA THR A 36 -8.19 4.56 9.86
C THR A 36 -6.77 5.07 10.12
N PRO A 37 -6.17 4.80 11.29
CA PRO A 37 -4.77 5.08 11.55
C PRO A 37 -3.87 4.40 10.50
N GLY A 38 -3.04 5.19 9.80
CA GLY A 38 -2.14 4.67 8.77
C GLY A 38 -2.83 4.07 7.53
N GLY A 39 -4.14 4.25 7.38
CA GLY A 39 -4.90 3.70 6.25
C GLY A 39 -5.01 2.18 6.25
N ILE A 40 -4.70 1.49 7.37
CA ILE A 40 -4.66 0.02 7.43
C ILE A 40 -6.07 -0.55 7.25
N GLY A 41 -6.21 -1.52 6.36
CA GLY A 41 -7.49 -2.15 6.01
C GLY A 41 -8.26 -1.38 4.93
N SER A 42 -8.56 -0.10 5.14
CA SER A 42 -9.37 0.68 4.17
C SER A 42 -8.65 0.88 2.83
N VAL A 43 -7.38 1.29 2.86
CA VAL A 43 -6.58 1.47 1.63
C VAL A 43 -6.29 0.12 0.96
N ASP A 44 -6.09 -0.96 1.74
CA ASP A 44 -5.83 -2.29 1.18
C ASP A 44 -7.04 -2.81 0.40
N ALA A 45 -8.22 -2.75 1.02
CA ALA A 45 -9.46 -3.19 0.40
C ALA A 45 -9.77 -2.34 -0.84
N ALA A 46 -9.65 -1.02 -0.75
CA ALA A 46 -9.91 -0.12 -1.87
C ALA A 46 -8.97 -0.38 -3.06
N LEU A 47 -7.67 -0.59 -2.81
CA LEU A 47 -6.70 -0.87 -3.86
C LEU A 47 -6.91 -2.24 -4.50
N VAL A 48 -7.19 -3.29 -3.71
CA VAL A 48 -7.49 -4.62 -4.24
C VAL A 48 -8.73 -4.56 -5.13
N VAL A 49 -9.81 -3.93 -4.67
CA VAL A 49 -11.03 -3.75 -5.45
C VAL A 49 -10.73 -2.99 -6.74
N ALA A 50 -10.03 -1.85 -6.67
CA ALA A 50 -9.72 -1.04 -7.84
C ALA A 50 -8.89 -1.80 -8.89
N LEU A 51 -7.87 -2.56 -8.47
CA LEU A 51 -7.05 -3.35 -9.38
C LEU A 51 -7.80 -4.54 -9.99
N VAL A 52 -8.67 -5.20 -9.20
CA VAL A 52 -9.54 -6.26 -9.71
C VAL A 52 -10.53 -5.71 -10.74
N THR A 53 -11.13 -4.54 -10.47
CA THR A 53 -11.99 -3.88 -11.45
C THR A 53 -11.26 -3.43 -12.70
N ALA A 54 -9.94 -3.18 -12.60
CA ALA A 54 -9.08 -2.85 -13.73
C ALA A 54 -8.59 -4.09 -14.52
N GLY A 55 -8.97 -5.31 -14.11
CA GLY A 55 -8.69 -6.55 -14.84
C GLY A 55 -7.64 -7.47 -14.20
N ALA A 56 -7.10 -7.14 -13.02
CA ALA A 56 -6.20 -8.05 -12.30
C ALA A 56 -6.98 -9.20 -11.63
N SER A 57 -6.36 -10.38 -11.50
CA SER A 57 -6.91 -11.41 -10.63
C SER A 57 -6.77 -11.00 -9.16
N VAL A 58 -7.66 -11.49 -8.29
CA VAL A 58 -7.64 -11.17 -6.85
C VAL A 58 -6.28 -11.50 -6.24
N ALA A 59 -5.72 -12.68 -6.54
CA ALA A 59 -4.42 -13.09 -6.03
C ALA A 59 -3.30 -12.10 -6.42
N VAL A 60 -3.23 -11.71 -7.69
CA VAL A 60 -2.21 -10.78 -8.20
C VAL A 60 -2.41 -9.37 -7.64
N ALA A 61 -3.66 -8.88 -7.56
CA ALA A 61 -3.97 -7.59 -6.96
C ALA A 61 -3.57 -7.53 -5.48
N THR A 62 -3.92 -8.57 -4.70
CA THR A 62 -3.53 -8.66 -3.29
C THR A 62 -2.01 -8.72 -3.13
N SER A 63 -1.29 -9.50 -3.94
CA SER A 63 0.17 -9.53 -3.92
C SER A 63 0.79 -8.16 -4.23
N ALA A 64 0.26 -7.43 -5.22
CA ALA A 64 0.74 -6.10 -5.56
C ALA A 64 0.52 -5.08 -4.43
N VAL A 65 -0.65 -5.12 -3.79
CA VAL A 65 -0.96 -4.26 -2.64
C VAL A 65 -0.05 -4.59 -1.46
N LEU A 66 0.18 -5.87 -1.15
CA LEU A 66 1.09 -6.27 -0.08
C LEU A 66 2.53 -5.81 -0.36
N GLY A 67 3.03 -6.00 -1.58
CA GLY A 67 4.36 -5.51 -1.96
C GLY A 67 4.47 -3.98 -1.83
N PHE A 68 3.44 -3.25 -2.25
CA PHE A 68 3.35 -1.80 -2.08
C PHE A 68 3.37 -1.40 -0.59
N ARG A 69 2.63 -2.10 0.27
CA ARG A 69 2.61 -1.85 1.72
C ARG A 69 3.94 -2.14 2.38
N ILE A 70 4.61 -3.22 1.99
CA ILE A 70 5.94 -3.55 2.52
C ILE A 70 6.89 -2.38 2.30
N ILE A 71 6.90 -1.82 1.08
CA ILE A 71 7.81 -0.73 0.71
C ILE A 71 7.43 0.60 1.37
N THR A 72 6.12 0.91 1.46
CA THR A 72 5.66 2.26 1.87
C THR A 72 5.30 2.38 3.33
N VAL A 73 4.92 1.30 3.99
CA VAL A 73 4.46 1.27 5.38
C VAL A 73 5.45 0.52 6.24
N TRP A 74 5.71 -0.76 5.96
CA TRP A 74 6.45 -1.61 6.88
C TRP A 74 7.95 -1.32 6.89
N LEU A 75 8.57 -1.13 5.73
CA LEU A 75 10.00 -0.87 5.61
C LEU A 75 10.43 0.43 6.33
N PRO A 76 9.69 1.56 6.25
CA PRO A 76 10.00 2.75 7.05
C PRO A 76 9.59 2.62 8.52
N LEU A 77 8.50 1.91 8.82
CA LEU A 77 7.98 1.77 10.19
C LEU A 77 8.93 1.00 11.10
N VAL A 78 9.51 -0.10 10.61
CA VAL A 78 10.41 -0.96 11.41
C VAL A 78 11.60 -0.20 12.02
N PRO A 79 12.45 0.50 11.24
CA PRO A 79 13.58 1.23 11.82
C PRO A 79 13.12 2.35 12.75
N GLY A 80 12.03 3.06 12.42
CA GLY A 80 11.45 4.09 13.29
C GLY A 80 11.01 3.54 14.64
N ALA A 81 10.29 2.41 14.64
CA ALA A 81 9.85 1.74 15.86
C ALA A 81 11.03 1.19 16.67
N LEU A 82 12.08 0.67 16.02
CA LEU A 82 13.28 0.18 16.70
C LEU A 82 14.05 1.32 17.40
N VAL A 83 14.23 2.45 16.72
CA VAL A 83 14.88 3.64 17.28
C VAL A 83 14.06 4.22 18.43
N LEU A 84 12.75 4.42 18.23
CA LEU A 84 11.86 4.89 19.28
C LEU A 84 11.89 3.96 20.50
N GLY A 85 11.76 2.65 20.29
CA GLY A 85 11.85 1.66 21.36
C GLY A 85 13.20 1.68 22.08
N HIS A 86 14.29 1.98 21.37
CA HIS A 86 15.61 2.15 21.97
C HIS A 86 15.69 3.42 22.84
N LEU A 87 15.15 4.54 22.38
CA LEU A 87 15.12 5.81 23.14
C LEU A 87 14.26 5.72 24.40
N VAL A 88 13.09 5.08 24.30
CA VAL A 88 12.20 4.81 25.44
C VAL A 88 12.91 3.93 26.48
N ARG A 89 13.61 2.88 26.04
CA ARG A 89 14.42 2.04 26.97
C ARG A 89 15.55 2.81 27.66
N ARG A 90 16.07 3.87 27.02
CA ARG A 90 17.09 4.76 27.59
C ARG A 90 16.52 5.94 28.39
N LYS A 91 15.18 6.07 28.50
CA LYS A 91 14.48 7.20 29.15
C LYS A 91 14.87 8.57 28.58
N VAL A 92 15.20 8.60 27.28
CA VAL A 92 15.46 9.86 26.57
C VAL A 92 14.15 10.54 26.17
N VAL A 93 13.12 9.73 25.91
CA VAL A 93 11.72 10.10 25.65
C VAL A 93 10.85 9.42 26.70
#